data_AF-A0A2E9U6S4-F1
#
_entry.id   AF-A0A2E9U6S4-F1
#
_cell.length_a   1.000
_cell.length_b   1.000
_cell.length_c   1.000
_cell.angle_alpha   90.00
_cell.angle_beta   90.00
_cell.angle_gamma   90.00
#
_symmetry.space_group_name_H-M   'P 1'
#
loop_
_entity.id
_entity.type
_entity.pdbx_description
1 polymer ?
#
loop_
_entity_poly.entity_id
_entity_poly.type
_entity_poly.pdbx_seq_one_letter_code
_entity_poly.pdbx_strand_id
1 'polypeptide(L)'
;LATHERYELSDEFEIKNVPHIGPLDSGDISTVIEWMRALDESGAKGAILKPSEPHHRPLKYGLPSAQFNELLTLLELGKDETDLCHARLFQACCGANELELGVNSWDWEEVGRSLLAGLASGVDRIAKGNTLATEHSVWLSNKESAECLLAQLGEQATDTSIELVSLVPEDTGWRLRFRRQFIKTTAAMRRRMSGISYRD
;
A
#
# COMPACT_ATOMS: atom_id res chain seq x y z
N LEU A 1 -26.53 5.79 -12.17
CA LEU A 1 -26.82 7.21 -12.52
C LEU A 1 -25.73 8.16 -12.04
N ALA A 2 -25.43 8.25 -10.73
CA ALA A 2 -24.40 9.18 -10.20
C ALA A 2 -22.97 9.01 -10.76
N THR A 3 -22.60 7.82 -11.24
CA THR A 3 -21.26 7.56 -11.80
C THR A 3 -21.07 8.18 -13.19
N HIS A 4 -22.12 8.24 -14.01
CA HIS A 4 -22.08 8.78 -15.37
C HIS A 4 -21.98 10.31 -15.34
N GLU A 5 -22.88 10.96 -14.59
CA GLU A 5 -22.86 12.41 -14.37
C GLU A 5 -21.51 12.87 -13.81
N ARG A 6 -20.88 12.08 -12.93
CA ARG A 6 -19.53 12.37 -12.42
C ARG A 6 -18.46 12.33 -13.51
N TYR A 7 -18.55 11.40 -14.46
CA TYR A 7 -17.60 11.32 -15.57
C TYR A 7 -17.81 12.48 -16.54
N GLU A 8 -19.07 12.78 -16.89
CA GLU A 8 -19.42 13.95 -17.73
C GLU A 8 -18.90 15.25 -17.12
N LEU A 9 -19.11 15.47 -15.82
CA LEU A 9 -18.55 16.63 -15.12
C LEU A 9 -17.02 16.63 -15.12
N SER A 10 -16.39 15.48 -15.01
CA SER A 10 -14.92 15.43 -15.03
C SER A 10 -14.38 15.80 -16.40
N ASP A 11 -15.05 15.36 -17.46
CA ASP A 11 -14.68 15.68 -18.84
C ASP A 11 -14.97 17.16 -19.16
N GLU A 12 -16.12 17.70 -18.73
CA GLU A 12 -16.50 19.10 -18.91
C GLU A 12 -15.51 20.06 -18.25
N PHE A 13 -15.04 19.74 -17.04
CA PHE A 13 -14.13 20.60 -16.27
C PHE A 13 -12.66 20.20 -16.38
N GLU A 14 -12.31 19.30 -17.31
CA GLU A 14 -10.95 18.77 -17.52
C GLU A 14 -10.30 18.23 -16.23
N ILE A 15 -11.12 17.71 -15.32
CA ILE A 15 -10.67 17.13 -14.06
C ILE A 15 -10.09 15.75 -14.37
N LYS A 16 -8.77 15.60 -14.15
CA LYS A 16 -8.09 14.32 -14.30
C LYS A 16 -8.79 13.23 -13.49
N ASN A 17 -9.35 12.23 -14.18
CA ASN A 17 -10.05 11.13 -13.55
C ASN A 17 -9.22 9.83 -13.54
N VAL A 18 -9.65 8.87 -12.73
CA VAL A 18 -9.09 7.53 -12.75
C VAL A 18 -9.49 6.81 -14.04
N PRO A 19 -8.61 5.96 -14.61
CA PRO A 19 -8.97 5.12 -15.74
C PRO A 19 -10.20 4.25 -15.43
N HIS A 20 -11.05 4.06 -16.43
CA HIS A 20 -12.24 3.23 -16.34
C HIS A 20 -12.52 2.57 -17.70
N ILE A 21 -13.18 1.41 -17.69
CA ILE A 21 -13.48 0.60 -18.89
C ILE A 21 -14.98 0.34 -19.08
N GLY A 22 -15.81 0.98 -18.26
CA GLY A 22 -17.23 0.64 -18.14
C GLY A 22 -18.15 1.83 -17.97
N PRO A 23 -19.43 1.65 -18.32
CA PRO A 23 -20.30 0.57 -17.81
C PRO A 23 -20.02 -0.82 -18.37
N LEU A 24 -20.23 -1.85 -17.53
CA LEU A 24 -20.01 -3.28 -17.82
C LEU A 24 -21.21 -4.09 -17.34
N ASP A 25 -21.46 -5.25 -17.95
CA ASP A 25 -22.38 -6.27 -17.46
C ASP A 25 -21.67 -7.61 -17.15
N SER A 26 -22.43 -8.64 -16.76
CA SER A 26 -21.87 -9.94 -16.37
C SER A 26 -21.23 -10.71 -17.53
N GLY A 27 -21.61 -10.41 -18.78
CA GLY A 27 -21.03 -10.99 -19.99
C GLY A 27 -19.64 -10.45 -20.31
N ASP A 28 -19.26 -9.29 -19.76
CA ASP A 28 -17.98 -8.62 -20.01
C ASP A 28 -16.82 -9.18 -19.16
N ILE A 29 -17.01 -10.31 -18.47
CA ILE A 29 -16.01 -10.85 -17.52
C ILE A 29 -14.63 -11.04 -18.15
N SER A 30 -14.56 -11.52 -19.40
CA SER A 30 -13.28 -11.69 -20.12
C SER A 30 -12.56 -10.36 -20.32
N THR A 31 -13.28 -9.31 -20.71
CA THR A 31 -12.76 -7.94 -20.85
C THR A 31 -12.24 -7.41 -19.52
N VAL A 32 -12.96 -7.68 -18.42
CA VAL A 32 -12.54 -7.30 -17.07
C VAL A 32 -11.26 -8.00 -16.66
N ILE A 33 -11.14 -9.31 -16.92
CA ILE A 33 -9.94 -10.10 -16.61
C ILE A 33 -8.73 -9.56 -17.38
N GLU A 34 -8.86 -9.34 -18.69
CA GLU A 34 -7.77 -8.79 -19.51
C GLU A 34 -7.33 -7.40 -19.03
N TRP A 35 -8.29 -6.54 -18.70
CA TRP A 35 -7.99 -5.22 -18.15
C TRP A 35 -7.30 -5.29 -16.78
N MET A 36 -7.77 -6.16 -15.89
CA MET A 36 -7.14 -6.37 -14.58
C MET A 36 -5.72 -6.91 -14.69
N ARG A 37 -5.43 -7.81 -15.65
CA ARG A 37 -4.06 -8.25 -15.95
C ARG A 37 -3.18 -7.07 -16.37
N ALA A 38 -3.64 -6.26 -17.33
CA ALA A 38 -2.90 -5.09 -17.78
C ALA A 38 -2.67 -4.07 -16.65
N LEU A 39 -3.64 -3.91 -15.75
CA LEU A 39 -3.47 -3.09 -14.54
C LEU A 39 -2.41 -3.67 -13.60
N ASP A 40 -2.41 -4.98 -13.37
CA ASP A 40 -1.43 -5.64 -12.49
C ASP A 40 -0.01 -5.48 -13.05
N GLU A 41 0.17 -5.72 -14.35
CA GLU A 41 1.44 -5.51 -15.06
C GLU A 41 1.93 -4.05 -14.98
N SER A 42 1.01 -3.08 -14.95
CA SER A 42 1.35 -1.66 -14.78
C SER A 42 1.72 -1.26 -13.35
N GLY A 43 1.59 -2.17 -12.38
CA GLY A 43 1.81 -1.90 -10.95
C GLY A 43 0.66 -1.17 -10.27
N ALA A 44 -0.56 -1.24 -10.82
CA ALA A 44 -1.74 -0.65 -10.19
C ALA A 44 -2.12 -1.39 -8.90
N LYS A 45 -2.75 -0.67 -7.95
CA LYS A 45 -3.15 -1.26 -6.67
C LYS A 45 -4.36 -2.18 -6.75
N GLY A 46 -5.25 -1.93 -7.71
CA GLY A 46 -6.60 -2.49 -7.66
C GLY A 46 -7.58 -1.81 -8.60
N ALA A 47 -8.78 -2.35 -8.62
CA ALA A 47 -9.94 -1.78 -9.29
C ALA A 47 -11.10 -1.58 -8.29
N ILE A 48 -11.97 -0.63 -8.60
CA ILE A 48 -13.23 -0.42 -7.87
C ILE A 48 -14.38 -0.71 -8.83
N LEU A 49 -15.15 -1.75 -8.54
CA LEU A 49 -16.38 -2.08 -9.25
C LEU A 49 -17.51 -1.26 -8.64
N LYS A 50 -18.05 -0.33 -9.43
CA LYS A 50 -19.14 0.56 -9.01
C LYS A 50 -20.45 0.06 -9.61
N PRO A 51 -21.42 -0.36 -8.78
CA PRO A 51 -22.71 -0.79 -9.28
C PRO A 51 -23.47 0.38 -9.92
N SER A 52 -24.29 0.08 -10.92
CA SER A 52 -25.18 1.06 -11.56
C SER A 52 -26.29 1.55 -10.62
N GLU A 53 -26.70 0.68 -9.70
CA GLU A 53 -27.69 0.92 -8.64
C GLU A 53 -27.05 1.64 -7.45
N PRO A 54 -27.56 2.83 -7.04
CA PRO A 54 -26.94 3.67 -6.01
C PRO A 54 -26.97 3.07 -4.60
N HIS A 55 -27.81 2.07 -4.35
CA HIS A 55 -27.93 1.41 -3.05
C HIS A 55 -26.94 0.25 -2.86
N HIS A 56 -26.30 -0.21 -3.94
CA HIS A 56 -25.31 -1.28 -3.86
C HIS A 56 -23.95 -0.69 -3.50
N ARG A 57 -23.21 -1.38 -2.63
CA ARG A 57 -21.89 -0.93 -2.20
C ARG A 57 -20.85 -1.19 -3.30
N PRO A 58 -19.94 -0.24 -3.56
CA PRO A 58 -18.78 -0.51 -4.42
C PRO A 58 -17.94 -1.65 -3.85
N LEU A 59 -17.40 -2.47 -4.75
CA LEU A 59 -16.47 -3.54 -4.39
C LEU A 59 -15.05 -3.12 -4.76
N LYS A 60 -14.12 -3.33 -3.83
CA LYS A 60 -12.68 -3.15 -4.08
C LYS A 60 -12.07 -4.51 -4.40
N TYR A 61 -11.37 -4.58 -5.52
CA TYR A 61 -10.54 -5.73 -5.88
C TYR A 61 -9.07 -5.29 -5.84
N GLY A 62 -8.27 -5.91 -4.98
CA GLY A 62 -6.83 -5.65 -4.90
C GLY A 62 -6.09 -6.58 -5.85
N LEU A 63 -5.19 -6.03 -6.67
CA LEU A 63 -4.47 -6.81 -7.67
C LEU A 63 -3.36 -7.65 -7.04
N PRO A 64 -3.05 -8.84 -7.58
CA PRO A 64 -2.13 -9.77 -6.95
C PRO A 64 -0.76 -9.17 -6.61
N SER A 65 -0.10 -8.52 -7.58
CA SER A 65 1.21 -7.91 -7.36
C SER A 65 1.20 -6.85 -6.24
N ALA A 66 0.13 -6.05 -6.18
CA ALA A 66 -0.04 -5.03 -5.16
C ALA A 66 -0.19 -5.62 -3.75
N GLN A 67 -0.92 -6.73 -3.63
CA GLN A 67 -1.08 -7.44 -2.35
C GLN A 67 0.26 -8.04 -1.89
N PHE A 68 1.07 -8.60 -2.80
CA PHE A 68 2.42 -9.07 -2.49
C PHE A 68 3.35 -7.95 -2.06
N ASN A 69 3.37 -6.83 -2.78
CA ASN A 69 4.20 -5.68 -2.43
C ASN A 69 3.82 -5.09 -1.06
N GLU A 70 2.52 -5.06 -0.74
CA GLU A 70 2.05 -4.66 0.59
C GLU A 70 2.52 -5.65 1.66
N LEU A 71 2.42 -6.96 1.42
CA LEU A 71 2.92 -8.01 2.30
C LEU A 71 4.44 -7.86 2.58
N LEU A 72 5.25 -7.64 1.55
CA LEU A 72 6.70 -7.42 1.70
C LEU A 72 6.98 -6.22 2.62
N THR A 73 6.28 -5.11 2.40
CA THR A 73 6.41 -3.91 3.22
C THR A 73 6.01 -4.19 4.67
N LEU A 74 4.94 -4.95 4.91
CA LEU A 74 4.48 -5.31 6.25
C LEU A 74 5.50 -6.18 6.99
N LEU A 75 6.08 -7.17 6.31
CA LEU A 75 7.11 -8.04 6.87
C LEU A 75 8.40 -7.29 7.22
N GLU A 76 8.85 -6.38 6.35
CA GLU A 76 10.00 -5.50 6.63
C GLU A 76 9.77 -4.63 7.87
N LEU A 77 8.53 -4.20 8.08
CA LEU A 77 8.13 -3.39 9.22
C LEU A 77 7.79 -4.22 10.46
N GLY A 78 7.92 -5.55 10.41
CA GLY A 78 7.57 -6.46 11.50
C GLY A 78 6.10 -6.38 11.92
N LYS A 79 5.24 -5.91 11.00
CA LYS A 79 3.80 -5.74 11.22
C LYS A 79 3.08 -7.02 10.82
N ASP A 80 2.89 -7.89 11.80
CA ASP A 80 2.03 -9.06 11.66
C ASP A 80 0.89 -8.98 12.68
N GLU A 81 0.06 -7.94 12.54
CA GLU A 81 -1.16 -7.81 13.33
C GLU A 81 -2.15 -8.89 12.88
N THR A 82 -2.48 -9.82 13.79
CA THR A 82 -3.57 -10.82 13.70
C THR A 82 -4.05 -11.11 12.28
N ASP A 83 -3.26 -11.89 11.53
CA ASP A 83 -3.63 -12.48 10.23
C ASP A 83 -3.52 -11.55 9.00
N LEU A 84 -3.05 -10.31 9.13
CA LEU A 84 -2.93 -9.39 7.99
C LEU A 84 -2.02 -9.94 6.88
N CYS A 85 -0.85 -10.49 7.25
CA CYS A 85 0.09 -11.04 6.28
C CYS A 85 -0.50 -12.23 5.52
N HIS A 86 -1.15 -13.14 6.26
CA HIS A 86 -1.78 -14.32 5.69
C HIS A 86 -2.99 -13.95 4.81
N ALA A 87 -3.83 -12.99 5.24
CA ALA A 87 -4.93 -12.49 4.43
C ALA A 87 -4.45 -11.88 3.10
N ARG A 88 -3.34 -11.13 3.12
CA ARG A 88 -2.73 -10.58 1.90
C ARG A 88 -2.21 -11.65 0.97
N LEU A 89 -1.49 -12.63 1.50
CA LEU A 89 -1.00 -13.77 0.74
C LEU A 89 -2.16 -14.55 0.09
N PHE A 90 -3.21 -14.85 0.87
CA PHE A 90 -4.39 -15.56 0.38
C PHE A 90 -5.10 -14.79 -0.73
N GLN A 91 -5.35 -13.49 -0.54
CA GLN A 91 -5.95 -12.62 -1.55
C GLN A 91 -5.13 -12.59 -2.84
N ALA A 92 -3.81 -12.53 -2.72
CA ALA A 92 -2.93 -12.50 -3.87
C ALA A 92 -2.99 -13.82 -4.65
N CYS A 93 -2.93 -14.97 -3.96
CA CYS A 93 -3.08 -16.30 -4.58
C CYS A 93 -4.43 -16.48 -5.28
N CYS A 94 -5.53 -16.09 -4.62
CA CYS A 94 -6.87 -16.14 -5.21
C CYS A 94 -6.95 -15.28 -6.48
N GLY A 95 -6.45 -14.04 -6.40
CA GLY A 95 -6.49 -13.13 -7.55
C GLY A 95 -5.60 -13.59 -8.71
N ALA A 96 -4.45 -14.22 -8.42
CA ALA A 96 -3.60 -14.81 -9.46
C ALA A 96 -4.32 -15.90 -10.23
N ASN A 97 -4.97 -16.80 -9.48
CA ASN A 97 -5.71 -17.91 -10.05
C ASN A 97 -6.92 -17.42 -10.87
N GLU A 98 -7.67 -16.46 -10.34
CA GLU A 98 -8.82 -15.85 -11.03
C GLU A 98 -8.40 -15.13 -12.32
N LEU A 99 -7.27 -14.43 -12.28
CA LEU A 99 -6.70 -13.78 -13.44
C LEU A 99 -5.89 -14.75 -14.31
N GLU A 100 -5.91 -16.06 -14.06
CA GLU A 100 -5.10 -17.08 -14.75
C GLU A 100 -3.63 -16.65 -14.99
N LEU A 101 -3.09 -15.84 -14.07
CA LEU A 101 -1.66 -15.59 -13.96
C LEU A 101 -1.11 -16.92 -13.50
N GLY A 102 -0.68 -17.76 -14.45
CA GLY A 102 -0.46 -19.18 -14.22
C GLY A 102 0.25 -19.43 -12.89
N VAL A 103 -0.16 -20.44 -12.12
CA VAL A 103 0.51 -20.77 -10.85
C VAL A 103 2.02 -21.03 -11.06
N ASN A 104 2.42 -21.41 -12.28
CA ASN A 104 3.82 -21.56 -12.69
C ASN A 104 4.47 -20.29 -13.28
N SER A 105 3.69 -19.23 -13.52
CA SER A 105 4.17 -17.93 -14.02
C SER A 105 4.79 -17.08 -12.92
N TRP A 106 4.50 -17.40 -11.66
CA TRP A 106 5.16 -16.79 -10.53
C TRP A 106 6.37 -17.61 -10.13
N ASP A 107 7.50 -16.92 -10.06
CA ASP A 107 8.70 -17.46 -9.45
C ASP A 107 8.48 -17.53 -7.93
N TRP A 108 7.92 -18.65 -7.45
CA TRP A 108 7.68 -18.87 -6.02
C TRP A 108 8.98 -18.88 -5.20
N GLU A 109 10.12 -19.20 -5.84
CA GLU A 109 11.41 -19.06 -5.19
C GLU A 109 11.73 -17.58 -4.97
N GLU A 110 11.54 -16.73 -5.97
CA GLU A 110 11.70 -15.28 -5.86
C GLU A 110 10.73 -14.69 -4.83
N VAL A 111 9.46 -15.12 -4.82
CA VAL A 111 8.46 -14.68 -3.83
C VAL A 111 8.91 -15.07 -2.43
N GLY A 112 9.23 -16.34 -2.19
CA GLY A 112 9.70 -16.81 -0.89
C GLY A 112 10.97 -16.10 -0.43
N ARG A 113 11.93 -15.93 -1.34
CA ARG A 113 13.18 -15.20 -1.09
C ARG A 113 12.91 -13.75 -0.73
N SER A 114 12.00 -13.08 -1.43
CA SER A 114 11.64 -11.67 -1.17
C SER A 114 10.98 -11.52 0.21
N LEU A 115 10.05 -12.40 0.56
CA LEU A 115 9.38 -12.39 1.87
C LEU A 115 10.39 -12.59 3.01
N LEU A 116 11.27 -13.59 2.88
CA LEU A 116 12.30 -13.88 3.88
C LEU A 116 13.35 -12.75 3.95
N ALA A 117 13.76 -12.19 2.81
CA ALA A 117 14.70 -11.08 2.75
C ALA A 117 14.13 -9.82 3.41
N GLY A 118 12.85 -9.51 3.18
CA GLY A 118 12.17 -8.40 3.83
C GLY A 118 12.16 -8.53 5.35
N LEU A 119 11.73 -9.69 5.86
CA LEU A 119 11.76 -9.98 7.29
C LEU A 119 13.19 -9.92 7.86
N ALA A 120 14.16 -10.55 7.19
CA ALA A 120 15.55 -10.57 7.61
C ALA A 120 16.17 -9.16 7.63
N SER A 121 15.83 -8.31 6.67
CA SER A 121 16.24 -6.90 6.60
C SER A 121 15.71 -6.11 7.79
N GLY A 122 14.44 -6.29 8.16
CA GLY A 122 13.87 -5.70 9.37
C GLY A 122 14.61 -6.14 10.64
N VAL A 123 14.88 -7.44 10.78
CA VAL A 123 15.62 -8.02 11.92
C VAL A 123 17.06 -7.49 11.99
N ASP A 124 17.79 -7.47 10.87
CA ASP A 124 19.17 -6.97 10.81
C ASP A 124 19.28 -5.50 11.20
N ARG A 125 18.33 -4.64 10.76
CA ARG A 125 18.27 -3.24 11.18
C ARG A 125 18.17 -3.13 12.70
N ILE A 126 17.28 -3.91 13.31
CA ILE A 126 17.08 -3.91 14.77
C ILE A 126 18.31 -4.47 15.50
N ALA A 127 18.93 -5.54 14.99
CA ALA A 127 20.15 -6.11 15.55
C ALA A 127 21.30 -5.10 15.61
N LYS A 128 21.39 -4.22 14.60
CA LYS A 128 22.34 -3.10 14.53
C LYS A 128 21.96 -1.90 15.41
N GLY A 129 20.88 -2.00 16.19
CA GLY A 129 20.41 -0.95 17.09
C GLY A 129 19.50 0.10 16.44
N ASN A 130 19.17 -0.05 15.15
CA ASN A 130 18.31 0.91 14.46
C ASN A 130 16.82 0.73 14.80
N THR A 131 16.06 1.79 14.59
CA THR A 131 14.59 1.76 14.65
C THR A 131 14.04 1.51 13.25
N LEU A 132 13.01 0.67 13.14
CA LEU A 132 12.30 0.49 11.87
C LEU A 132 11.65 1.82 11.46
N ALA A 133 11.79 2.19 10.20
CA ALA A 133 11.28 3.47 9.72
C ALA A 133 11.01 3.49 8.21
N THR A 134 10.10 4.37 7.80
CA THR A 134 9.87 4.75 6.40
C THR A 134 10.19 6.24 6.22
N GLU A 135 10.85 6.58 5.12
CA GLU A 135 11.11 7.98 4.75
C GLU A 135 10.10 8.45 3.71
N HIS A 136 9.63 9.67 3.89
CA HIS A 136 8.63 10.29 3.04
C HIS A 136 9.13 11.64 2.56
N SER A 137 8.68 12.01 1.36
CA SER A 137 9.05 13.26 0.72
C SER A 137 7.84 13.86 0.01
N VAL A 138 7.47 15.08 0.38
CA VAL A 138 6.32 15.78 -0.19
C VAL A 138 6.71 17.21 -0.56
N TRP A 139 6.13 17.70 -1.65
CA TRP A 139 6.27 19.10 -2.07
C TRP A 139 5.00 19.86 -1.68
N LEU A 140 5.18 21.06 -1.12
CA LEU A 140 4.09 21.92 -0.63
C LEU A 140 4.34 23.34 -1.11
N SER A 141 3.26 24.08 -1.37
CA SER A 141 3.37 25.43 -1.95
C SER A 141 3.95 26.48 -1.00
N ASN A 142 3.86 26.27 0.32
CA ASN A 142 4.41 27.16 1.32
C ASN A 142 4.91 26.40 2.56
N LYS A 143 5.73 27.10 3.36
CA LYS A 143 6.41 26.53 4.51
C LYS A 143 5.43 26.19 5.64
N GLU A 144 4.45 27.05 5.85
CA GLU A 144 3.44 26.94 6.90
C GLU A 144 2.61 25.65 6.72
N SER A 145 2.30 25.29 5.48
CA SER A 145 1.62 24.02 5.16
C SER A 145 2.48 22.80 5.48
N ALA A 146 3.81 22.90 5.28
CA ALA A 146 4.74 21.83 5.64
C ALA A 146 4.84 21.64 7.15
N GLU A 147 4.92 22.73 7.90
CA GLU A 147 4.94 22.71 9.35
C GLU A 147 3.60 22.19 9.91
N CYS A 148 2.48 22.63 9.36
CA CYS A 148 1.14 22.16 9.74
C CYS A 148 0.96 20.65 9.47
N LEU A 149 1.35 20.17 8.28
CA LEU A 149 1.31 18.75 7.96
C LEU A 149 2.14 17.92 8.94
N LEU A 150 3.37 18.37 9.25
CA LEU A 150 4.23 17.68 10.19
C LEU A 150 3.60 17.59 11.59
N ALA A 151 3.01 18.69 12.07
CA ALA A 151 2.31 18.73 13.35
C ALA A 151 1.12 17.76 13.40
N GLN A 152 0.26 17.79 12.37
CA GLN A 152 -0.89 16.89 12.27
C GLN A 152 -0.49 15.42 12.22
N LEU A 153 0.56 15.08 11.46
CA LEU A 153 1.09 13.72 11.40
C LEU A 153 1.63 13.28 12.77
N GLY A 154 2.27 14.19 13.52
CA GLY A 154 2.74 13.93 14.87
C GLY A 154 1.60 13.67 15.86
N GLU A 155 0.53 14.47 15.81
CA GLU A 155 -0.66 14.30 16.67
C GLU A 155 -1.38 12.98 16.41
N GLN A 156 -1.44 12.54 15.14
CA GLN A 156 -2.11 11.30 14.73
C GLN A 156 -1.22 10.05 14.85
N ALA A 157 0.06 10.21 15.18
CA ALA A 157 1.01 9.10 15.26
C ALA A 157 0.76 8.23 16.51
N THR A 158 -0.27 7.39 16.45
CA THR A 158 -0.43 6.27 17.38
C THR A 158 0.63 5.23 17.03
N ASP A 159 1.46 4.88 18.01
CA ASP A 159 2.44 3.78 17.98
C ASP A 159 3.66 4.00 17.06
N THR A 160 3.74 5.18 16.46
CA THR A 160 4.86 5.65 15.64
C THR A 160 5.33 7.02 16.11
N SER A 161 6.52 7.45 15.71
CA SER A 161 6.94 8.86 15.81
C SER A 161 7.22 9.42 14.43
N ILE A 162 7.07 10.74 14.31
CA ILE A 162 7.40 11.48 13.09
C ILE A 162 8.61 12.37 13.38
N GLU A 163 9.65 12.20 12.59
CA GLU A 163 10.92 12.94 12.70
C GLU A 163 11.10 13.79 11.44
N LEU A 164 11.32 15.09 11.59
CA LEU A 164 11.70 15.96 10.48
C LEU A 164 13.13 15.60 10.02
N VAL A 165 13.29 15.28 8.74
CA VAL A 165 14.61 15.05 8.12
C VAL A 165 15.13 16.33 7.49
N SER A 166 14.31 17.01 6.68
CA SER A 166 14.68 18.29 6.07
C SER A 166 13.45 19.06 5.63
N LEU A 167 13.53 20.39 5.67
CA LEU A 167 12.57 21.29 5.04
C LEU A 167 13.34 22.35 4.26
N VAL A 168 13.32 22.25 2.94
CA VAL A 168 14.12 23.10 2.05
C VAL A 168 13.23 23.77 1.00
N PRO A 169 13.49 25.03 0.63
CA PRO A 169 12.83 25.64 -0.52
C PRO A 169 13.23 24.91 -1.80
N GLU A 170 12.26 24.61 -2.67
CA GLU A 170 12.45 23.96 -3.97
C GLU A 170 11.48 24.55 -5.00
N ASP A 171 12.04 25.16 -6.05
CA ASP A 171 11.33 25.93 -7.07
C ASP A 171 10.39 26.99 -6.47
N THR A 172 9.08 26.85 -6.72
CA THR A 172 8.03 27.76 -6.24
C THR A 172 7.41 27.31 -4.92
N GLY A 173 8.04 26.35 -4.22
CA GLY A 173 7.50 25.80 -2.98
C GLY A 173 8.58 25.22 -2.06
N TRP A 174 8.19 24.21 -1.31
CA TRP A 174 8.95 23.65 -0.21
C TRP A 174 8.93 22.13 -0.25
N ARG A 175 10.11 21.53 -0.21
CA ARG A 175 10.31 20.09 -0.07
C ARG A 175 10.43 19.73 1.40
N LEU A 176 9.42 19.04 1.91
CA LEU A 176 9.44 18.43 3.23
C LEU A 176 9.88 16.96 3.09
N ARG A 177 10.91 16.57 3.85
CA ARG A 177 11.30 15.17 4.07
C ARG A 177 11.15 14.85 5.54
N PHE A 178 10.47 13.76 5.85
CA PHE A 178 10.26 13.30 7.21
C PHE A 178 10.35 11.77 7.27
N ARG A 179 10.68 11.26 8.44
CA ARG A 179 10.80 9.84 8.72
C ARG A 179 9.70 9.44 9.70
N ARG A 180 8.94 8.40 9.37
CA ARG A 180 8.02 7.74 10.31
C ARG A 180 8.73 6.56 10.95
N GLN A 181 8.94 6.60 12.26
CA GLN A 181 9.60 5.53 13.00
C GLN A 181 8.56 4.65 13.71
N PHE A 182 8.72 3.34 13.63
CA PHE A 182 7.80 2.34 14.19
C PHE A 182 8.29 1.88 15.57
N ILE A 183 8.19 2.76 16.57
CA ILE A 183 8.76 2.56 17.91
C ILE A 183 8.24 1.29 18.58
N LYS A 184 6.90 1.10 18.62
CA LYS A 184 6.31 -0.06 19.30
C LYS A 184 6.68 -1.37 18.62
N THR A 185 6.61 -1.43 17.29
CA THR A 185 6.97 -2.64 16.54
C THR A 185 8.46 -2.96 16.69
N THR A 186 9.33 -1.95 16.64
CA THR A 186 10.77 -2.09 16.92
C THR A 186 11.00 -2.67 18.30
N ALA A 187 10.32 -2.15 19.33
CA ALA A 187 10.45 -2.64 20.70
C ALA A 187 9.96 -4.09 20.85
N ALA A 188 8.82 -4.42 20.21
CA ALA A 188 8.27 -5.78 20.22
C ALA A 188 9.22 -6.79 19.57
N MET A 189 9.79 -6.46 18.41
CA MET A 189 10.79 -7.31 17.73
C MET A 189 12.08 -7.42 18.54
N ARG A 190 12.60 -6.32 19.09
CA ARG A 190 13.78 -6.35 19.97
C ARG A 190 13.58 -7.25 21.18
N ARG A 191 12.38 -7.22 21.78
CA ARG A 191 12.00 -8.13 22.87
C ARG A 191 12.01 -9.60 22.42
N ARG A 192 11.51 -9.91 21.22
CA ARG A 192 11.59 -11.28 20.66
C ARG A 192 13.03 -11.74 20.46
N MET A 193 13.90 -10.83 20.04
CA MET A 193 15.33 -11.10 19.82
C MET A 193 16.13 -11.19 21.13
N SER A 194 15.58 -10.81 22.29
CA SER A 194 16.31 -10.80 23.56
C SER A 194 16.38 -12.17 24.26
N GLY A 195 15.91 -13.25 23.63
CA GLY A 195 15.88 -14.60 24.21
C GLY A 195 14.80 -14.81 25.28
N ILE A 196 13.79 -13.94 25.35
CA ILE A 196 12.65 -14.14 26.26
C ILE A 196 11.76 -15.27 25.74
N SER A 197 11.25 -16.11 26.63
CA SER A 197 10.30 -17.17 26.27
C SER A 197 8.89 -16.60 26.10
N TYR A 198 8.17 -17.13 25.12
CA TYR A 198 6.76 -16.83 24.87
C TYR A 198 5.94 -18.10 25.11
N ARG A 199 4.69 -17.91 25.56
CA ARG A 199 3.70 -18.96 25.60
C ARG A 199 2.85 -18.79 24.35
N ASP A 200 2.81 -19.83 23.51
CA ASP A 200 1.92 -19.91 22.36
C ASP A 200 0.46 -20.06 22.79
#